data_AF-A0A9D9VMB9-F1
#
_entry.id   AF-A0A9D9VMB9-F1
#
_cell.length_a   1.000
_cell.length_b   1.000
_cell.length_c   1.000
_cell.angle_alpha   90.00
_cell.angle_beta   90.00
_cell.angle_gamma   90.00
#
_symmetry.space_group_name_H-M   'P 1'
#
loop_
_entity.id
_entity.type
_entity.pdbx_description
1 polymer ?
#
loop_
_entity_poly.entity_id
_entity_poly.type
_entity_poly.pdbx_seq_one_letter_code
_entity_poly.pdbx_strand_id
1 'polypeptide(L)'
;MTDEPQNLQGNQTPDLPVDPELAERVVALYSSVDETLNELRVPDEERKEVEQNLMEAIAADLLVRLGERLSDEDKKELAEMGNGFEPGVEPDLNAVAGFFRTKFAQEELVHALAEATESVLKEFTDAMR
;
A
#
# COMPACT_ATOMS: atom_id res chain seq x y z
N MET A 1 14.76 -44.52 -3.34
CA MET A 1 15.35 -43.41 -2.56
C MET A 1 14.78 -42.15 -3.19
N THR A 2 13.50 -41.86 -2.89
CA THR A 2 13.04 -40.94 -1.83
C THR A 2 13.50 -39.51 -2.07
N ASP A 3 12.50 -38.75 -2.53
CA ASP A 3 12.20 -37.33 -2.35
C ASP A 3 13.03 -36.56 -1.32
N GLU A 4 13.44 -35.34 -1.69
CA GLU A 4 13.09 -34.05 -1.06
C GLU A 4 14.05 -32.92 -1.49
N PRO A 5 13.69 -31.62 -1.42
CA PRO A 5 12.35 -31.05 -1.25
C PRO A 5 12.00 -29.98 -2.32
N GLN A 6 10.72 -29.98 -2.72
CA GLN A 6 10.03 -28.79 -3.19
C GLN A 6 9.68 -27.94 -1.97
N ASN A 7 10.27 -26.75 -1.81
CA ASN A 7 9.64 -25.61 -1.15
C ASN A 7 10.51 -24.36 -1.29
N LEU A 8 10.43 -23.75 -2.47
CA LEU A 8 10.60 -22.30 -2.59
C LEU A 8 9.19 -21.75 -2.76
N GLN A 9 8.50 -21.54 -1.64
CA GLN A 9 7.35 -20.65 -1.59
C GLN A 9 7.87 -19.24 -1.86
N GLY A 10 8.07 -18.93 -3.13
CA GLY A 10 8.07 -17.56 -3.58
C GLY A 10 6.66 -17.04 -3.32
N ASN A 11 6.55 -15.94 -2.60
CA ASN A 11 5.36 -15.09 -2.64
C ASN A 11 5.13 -14.73 -4.12
N GLN A 12 4.38 -15.56 -4.84
CA GLN A 12 3.94 -15.26 -6.18
C GLN A 12 2.90 -14.15 -6.02
N THR A 13 3.33 -12.90 -6.19
CA THR A 13 2.41 -11.82 -6.57
C THR A 13 1.63 -12.34 -7.79
N PRO A 14 0.30 -12.51 -7.68
CA PRO A 14 -0.47 -13.08 -8.77
C PRO A 14 -0.30 -12.22 -10.03
N ASP A 15 0.01 -12.87 -11.15
CA ASP A 15 0.20 -12.28 -12.46
C ASP A 15 -1.16 -11.86 -13.01
N LEU A 16 -1.71 -10.78 -12.47
CA LEU A 16 -2.95 -10.18 -12.93
C LEU A 16 -2.65 -9.11 -13.97
N PRO A 17 -3.58 -8.91 -14.92
CA PRO A 17 -3.51 -7.76 -15.81
C PRO A 17 -3.61 -6.48 -14.98
N VAL A 18 -2.46 -5.88 -14.66
CA VAL A 18 -2.38 -4.51 -14.16
C VAL A 18 -2.88 -3.62 -15.30
N ASP A 19 -3.83 -2.74 -15.02
CA ASP A 19 -4.27 -1.72 -15.98
C ASP A 19 -3.02 -0.94 -16.45
N PRO A 20 -2.64 -1.02 -17.74
CA PRO A 20 -1.41 -0.43 -18.22
C PRO A 20 -1.42 1.10 -18.12
N GLU A 21 -2.59 1.74 -18.26
CA GLU A 21 -2.71 3.20 -18.12
C GLU A 21 -2.49 3.63 -16.66
N LEU A 22 -2.98 2.82 -15.73
CA LEU A 22 -2.83 3.03 -14.30
C LEU A 22 -1.36 2.87 -13.87
N ALA A 23 -0.68 1.84 -14.38
CA ALA A 23 0.74 1.63 -14.12
C ALA A 23 1.58 2.80 -14.67
N GLU A 24 1.27 3.28 -15.88
CA GLU A 24 1.97 4.41 -16.48
C GLU A 24 1.81 5.69 -15.65
N ARG A 25 0.61 5.99 -15.14
CA ARG A 25 0.37 7.14 -14.26
C ARG A 25 1.18 7.05 -12.96
N VAL A 26 1.21 5.89 -12.32
CA VAL A 26 1.97 5.69 -11.08
C VAL A 26 3.47 5.88 -11.33
N VAL A 27 4.02 5.31 -12.42
CA VAL A 27 5.43 5.48 -12.79
C VAL A 27 5.77 6.95 -13.07
N ALA A 28 4.89 7.67 -13.75
CA ALA A 28 5.07 9.09 -14.02
C ALA A 28 5.12 9.92 -12.71
N LEU A 29 4.28 9.58 -11.73
CA LEU A 29 4.28 10.25 -10.43
C LEU A 29 5.53 9.96 -9.61
N TYR A 30 6.03 8.73 -9.59
CA TYR A 30 7.31 8.42 -8.95
C TYR A 30 8.47 9.18 -9.61
N SER A 31 8.47 9.29 -10.94
CA SER A 31 9.46 10.11 -11.66
C SER A 31 9.38 11.58 -11.25
N SER A 32 8.17 12.14 -11.13
CA SER A 32 7.95 13.52 -10.68
C SER A 32 8.44 13.78 -9.25
N VAL A 33 8.26 12.80 -8.36
CA VAL A 33 8.78 12.88 -6.99
C VAL A 33 10.31 12.88 -6.99
N ASP A 34 10.95 11.97 -7.75
CA ASP A 34 12.42 11.94 -7.83
C ASP A 34 12.98 13.24 -8.43
N GLU A 35 12.38 13.76 -9.50
CA GLU A 35 12.73 15.05 -10.09
C GLU A 35 12.64 16.19 -9.06
N THR A 36 11.55 16.24 -8.28
CA THR A 36 11.36 17.25 -7.23
C THR A 36 12.44 17.15 -6.13
N LEU A 37 12.76 15.93 -5.68
CA LEU A 37 13.82 15.70 -4.69
C LEU A 37 15.22 16.04 -5.24
N ASN A 38 15.46 15.80 -6.54
CA ASN A 38 16.67 16.19 -7.24
C ASN A 38 16.81 17.72 -7.31
N GLU A 39 15.74 18.43 -7.66
CA GLU A 39 15.72 19.90 -7.73
C GLU A 39 16.01 20.54 -6.37
N LEU A 40 15.43 20.00 -5.31
CA LEU A 40 15.64 20.44 -3.92
C LEU A 40 16.97 19.99 -3.33
N ARG A 41 17.74 19.18 -4.06
CA ARG A 41 19.04 18.62 -3.64
C ARG A 41 18.95 17.88 -2.30
N VAL A 42 17.86 17.12 -2.11
CA VAL A 42 17.65 16.33 -0.90
C VAL A 42 18.73 15.23 -0.82
N PRO A 43 19.50 15.14 0.28
CA PRO A 43 20.50 14.10 0.50
C PRO A 43 19.91 12.69 0.46
N ASP A 44 20.71 11.71 0.06
CA ASP A 44 20.26 10.31 -0.08
C ASP A 44 19.72 9.69 1.23
N GLU A 45 20.21 10.15 2.39
CA GLU A 45 19.73 9.71 3.70
C GLU A 45 18.28 10.20 3.94
N GLU A 46 18.01 11.46 3.64
CA GLU A 46 16.69 12.07 3.75
C GLU A 46 15.72 11.51 2.70
N ARG A 47 16.20 11.12 1.52
CA ARG A 47 15.36 10.48 0.49
C ARG A 47 14.74 9.17 0.96
N LYS A 48 15.47 8.37 1.74
CA LYS A 48 14.95 7.13 2.31
C LYS A 48 13.85 7.39 3.33
N GLU A 49 14.00 8.43 4.13
CA GLU A 49 12.96 8.86 5.08
C GLU A 49 11.72 9.36 4.32
N VAL A 50 11.91 10.14 3.25
CA VAL A 50 10.81 10.56 2.36
C VAL A 50 10.10 9.35 1.74
N GLU A 51 10.85 8.37 1.22
CA GLU A 51 10.27 7.16 0.64
C GLU A 51 9.46 6.36 1.66
N GLN A 52 9.97 6.21 2.90
CA GLN A 52 9.24 5.56 3.99
C GLN A 52 7.96 6.32 4.33
N ASN A 53 8.04 7.63 4.51
CA ASN A 53 6.87 8.47 4.81
C ASN A 53 5.83 8.41 3.69
N LEU A 54 6.26 8.37 2.42
CA LEU A 54 5.37 8.19 1.27
C LEU A 54 4.69 6.82 1.30
N MET A 55 5.42 5.74 1.57
CA MET A 55 4.83 4.40 1.69
C MET A 55 3.82 4.33 2.83
N GLU A 56 4.10 4.93 3.98
CA GLU A 56 3.18 4.99 5.11
C GLU A 56 1.91 5.78 4.77
N ALA A 57 2.05 6.94 4.12
CA ALA A 57 0.92 7.74 3.68
C ALA A 57 0.05 6.99 2.64
N ILE A 58 0.67 6.29 1.68
CA ILE A 58 -0.03 5.47 0.69
C ILE A 58 -0.79 4.33 1.39
N ALA A 59 -0.15 3.66 2.34
CA ALA A 59 -0.79 2.59 3.11
C ALA A 59 -1.98 3.11 3.92
N ALA A 60 -1.84 4.27 4.56
CA ALA A 60 -2.91 4.90 5.33
C ALA A 60 -4.10 5.27 4.44
N ASP A 61 -3.86 5.93 3.29
CA ASP A 61 -4.93 6.31 2.36
C ASP A 61 -5.63 5.08 1.76
N LEU A 62 -4.86 4.04 1.40
CA LEU A 62 -5.42 2.77 0.94
C LEU A 62 -6.35 2.14 1.98
N LEU A 63 -5.92 2.08 3.24
CA LEU A 63 -6.72 1.49 4.33
C LEU A 63 -8.00 2.30 4.57
N VAL A 64 -7.95 3.64 4.49
CA VAL A 64 -9.13 4.50 4.59
C VAL A 64 -10.11 4.21 3.45
N ARG A 65 -9.65 4.21 2.19
CA ARG A 65 -10.50 3.95 1.01
C ARG A 65 -11.16 2.58 1.05
N LEU A 66 -10.38 1.54 1.36
CA LEU A 66 -10.93 0.20 1.49
C LEU A 66 -11.90 0.13 2.67
N GLY A 67 -11.55 0.76 3.80
CA GLY A 67 -12.39 0.84 4.99
C GLY A 67 -13.75 1.50 4.73
N GLU A 68 -13.80 2.58 3.95
CA GLU A 68 -15.05 3.26 3.59
C GLU A 68 -16.00 2.38 2.79
N ARG A 69 -15.45 1.52 1.91
CA ARG A 69 -16.18 0.60 1.03
C ARG A 69 -16.69 -0.66 1.74
N LEU A 70 -16.20 -0.96 2.94
CA LEU A 70 -16.66 -2.09 3.74
C LEU A 70 -18.12 -1.91 4.19
N SER A 71 -18.82 -3.04 4.37
CA SER A 71 -20.11 -3.04 5.05
C SER A 71 -19.96 -2.64 6.53
N ASP A 72 -21.05 -2.21 7.18
CA ASP A 72 -21.02 -1.86 8.61
C ASP A 72 -20.65 -3.06 9.50
N GLU A 73 -21.00 -4.28 9.08
CA GLU A 73 -20.61 -5.52 9.76
C GLU A 73 -19.11 -5.76 9.63
N ASP A 74 -18.56 -5.64 8.42
CA ASP A 74 -17.13 -5.80 8.16
C ASP A 74 -16.29 -4.71 8.85
N LYS A 75 -16.78 -3.46 8.91
CA LYS A 75 -16.14 -2.37 9.66
C LYS A 75 -16.03 -2.71 11.14
N LYS A 76 -17.06 -3.35 11.70
CA LYS A 76 -17.05 -3.79 13.09
C LYS A 76 -16.06 -4.93 13.30
N GLU A 77 -16.01 -5.91 12.40
CA GLU A 77 -15.02 -6.99 12.43
C GLU A 77 -13.59 -6.41 12.39
N LEU A 78 -13.32 -5.47 11.47
CA LEU A 78 -12.02 -4.79 11.38
C LEU A 78 -11.67 -4.00 12.65
N ALA A 79 -12.64 -3.30 13.25
CA ALA A 79 -12.43 -2.62 14.53
C ALA A 79 -12.17 -3.61 15.68
N GLU A 80 -12.81 -4.77 15.66
CA GLU A 80 -12.56 -5.86 16.61
C GLU A 80 -11.17 -6.46 16.45
N MET A 81 -10.62 -6.50 15.22
CA MET A 81 -9.22 -6.88 15.00
C MET A 81 -8.23 -5.93 15.67
N GLY A 82 -8.59 -4.67 15.89
CA GLY A 82 -7.82 -3.70 16.67
C GLY A 82 -8.16 -3.70 18.17
N ASN A 83 -9.30 -4.28 18.57
CA ASN A 83 -9.72 -4.34 19.97
C ASN A 83 -9.08 -5.53 20.70
N GLY A 84 -8.58 -5.29 21.91
CA GLY A 84 -7.95 -6.33 22.73
C GLY A 84 -6.42 -6.29 22.71
N PHE A 85 -5.83 -5.41 21.91
CA PHE A 85 -4.45 -5.01 22.06
C PHE A 85 -4.29 -4.08 23.27
N GLU A 86 -3.33 -4.39 24.14
CA GLU A 86 -2.96 -3.47 25.21
C GLU A 86 -2.51 -2.12 24.59
N PRO A 87 -2.69 -0.99 25.28
CA PRO A 87 -2.18 0.30 24.80
C PRO A 87 -0.69 0.18 24.43
N GLY A 88 -0.35 0.42 23.16
CA GLY A 88 1.01 0.29 22.63
C GLY A 88 1.32 -1.03 21.93
N VAL A 89 0.36 -1.95 21.81
CA VAL A 89 0.50 -3.14 20.95
C VAL A 89 -0.03 -2.80 19.56
N GLU A 90 0.84 -2.92 18.56
CA GLU A 90 0.49 -2.68 17.17
C GLU A 90 -0.44 -3.78 16.64
N PRO A 91 -1.45 -3.43 15.83
CA PRO A 91 -2.30 -4.42 15.18
C PRO A 91 -1.48 -5.29 14.22
N ASP A 92 -1.84 -6.57 14.13
CA ASP A 92 -1.20 -7.48 13.18
C ASP A 92 -1.53 -7.07 11.75
N LEU A 93 -0.56 -6.40 11.10
CA LEU A 93 -0.69 -5.93 9.72
C LEU A 93 -0.92 -7.07 8.73
N ASN A 94 -0.42 -8.29 9.00
CA ASN A 94 -0.68 -9.44 8.15
C ASN A 94 -2.13 -9.90 8.27
N ALA A 95 -2.68 -9.88 9.48
CA ALA A 95 -4.09 -10.18 9.70
C ALA A 95 -4.98 -9.14 9.00
N VAL A 96 -4.69 -7.85 9.18
CA VAL A 96 -5.43 -6.75 8.52
C VAL A 96 -5.35 -6.87 6.99
N ALA A 97 -4.17 -7.10 6.43
CA ALA A 97 -4.02 -7.32 4.99
C ALA A 97 -4.77 -8.58 4.52
N GLY A 98 -4.76 -9.65 5.31
CA GLY A 98 -5.53 -10.86 5.06
C GLY A 98 -7.04 -10.61 5.04
N PHE A 99 -7.54 -9.81 5.98
CA PHE A 99 -8.94 -9.40 6.02
C PHE A 99 -9.35 -8.72 4.70
N PHE A 100 -8.63 -7.68 4.27
CA PHE A 100 -8.97 -6.98 3.02
C PHE A 100 -8.94 -7.89 1.78
N ARG A 101 -8.00 -8.84 1.72
CA ARG A 101 -7.94 -9.84 0.63
C ARG A 101 -9.13 -10.79 0.58
N THR A 102 -9.86 -10.96 1.68
CA THR A 102 -11.08 -11.78 1.71
C THR A 102 -12.35 -10.99 1.38
N LYS A 103 -12.33 -9.66 1.58
CA LYS A 103 -13.50 -8.79 1.36
C LYS A 103 -13.55 -8.16 -0.02
N PHE A 104 -12.40 -7.95 -0.66
CA PHE A 104 -12.30 -7.30 -1.97
C PHE A 104 -11.73 -8.24 -3.03
N ALA A 105 -12.20 -8.08 -4.27
CA ALA A 105 -11.55 -8.73 -5.39
C ALA A 105 -10.15 -8.16 -5.60
N GLN A 106 -9.22 -8.97 -6.10
CA GLN A 106 -7.84 -8.54 -6.26
C GLN A 106 -7.70 -7.35 -7.23
N GLU A 107 -8.52 -7.28 -8.28
CA GLU A 107 -8.57 -6.12 -9.19
C GLU A 107 -8.97 -4.83 -8.44
N GLU A 108 -9.92 -4.91 -7.50
CA GLU A 108 -10.34 -3.75 -6.70
C GLU A 108 -9.24 -3.29 -5.75
N LEU A 109 -8.46 -4.23 -5.19
CA LEU A 109 -7.31 -3.93 -4.34
C LEU A 109 -6.20 -3.22 -5.12
N VAL A 110 -5.89 -3.70 -6.34
CA VAL A 110 -4.89 -3.07 -7.21
C VAL A 110 -5.35 -1.68 -7.62
N HIS A 111 -6.63 -1.52 -7.97
CA HIS A 111 -7.20 -0.22 -8.32
C HIS A 111 -7.12 0.77 -7.15
N ALA A 112 -7.56 0.37 -5.95
CA ALA A 112 -7.51 1.22 -4.77
C ALA A 112 -6.07 1.58 -4.36
N LEU A 113 -5.11 0.66 -4.49
CA LEU A 113 -3.70 0.94 -4.22
C LEU A 113 -3.15 2.00 -5.19
N ALA A 114 -3.50 1.91 -6.46
CA ALA A 114 -3.04 2.88 -7.43
C ALA A 114 -3.69 4.25 -7.25
N GLU A 115 -4.98 4.32 -6.91
CA GLU A 115 -5.64 5.58 -6.55
C GLU A 115 -4.99 6.23 -5.32
N ALA A 116 -4.69 5.43 -4.29
CA ALA A 116 -4.02 5.92 -3.08
C ALA A 116 -2.59 6.42 -3.39
N THR A 117 -1.85 5.67 -4.21
CA THR A 117 -0.52 6.06 -4.69
C THR A 117 -0.60 7.37 -5.48
N GLU A 118 -1.57 7.49 -6.38
CA GLU A 118 -1.77 8.69 -7.18
C GLU A 118 -2.10 9.92 -6.31
N SER A 119 -3.00 9.78 -5.34
CA SER A 119 -3.38 10.85 -4.42
C SER A 119 -2.19 11.35 -3.62
N VAL A 120 -1.46 10.44 -2.97
CA VAL A 120 -0.34 10.80 -2.07
C VAL A 120 0.82 11.41 -2.83
N LEU A 121 1.24 10.81 -3.96
CA LEU A 121 2.36 11.35 -4.74
C LEU A 121 2.04 12.73 -5.32
N LYS A 122 0.78 12.97 -5.71
CA LYS A 122 0.33 14.26 -6.17
C LYS A 122 0.33 15.30 -5.05
N GLU A 123 -0.25 14.98 -3.90
CA GLU A 123 -0.25 15.86 -2.73
C GLU A 123 1.17 16.20 -2.27
N PHE A 124 2.06 15.21 -2.25
CA PHE A 124 3.46 15.42 -1.93
C PHE A 124 4.15 16.37 -2.91
N THR A 125 3.97 16.15 -4.21
CA THR A 125 4.56 17.01 -5.25
C THR A 125 4.01 18.44 -5.18
N ASP A 126 2.71 18.60 -4.96
CA ASP A 126 2.05 19.91 -4.84
C ASP A 126 2.50 20.66 -3.58
N ALA A 127 2.75 19.96 -2.47
CA ALA A 127 3.24 20.56 -1.22
C ALA A 127 4.70 21.03 -1.29
N MET A 128 5.48 20.47 -2.23
CA MET A 128 6.91 20.75 -2.40
C MET A 128 7.19 21.84 -3.44
N ARG A 129 6.17 22.31 -4.16
CA ARG A 129 6.22 23.44 -5.12
C ARG A 129 5.80 24.76 -4.48
#